data_AF-A0A2U1AQA1-F1
#
_entry.id   AF-A0A2U1AQA1-F1
#
_cell.length_a   1.000
_cell.length_b   1.000
_cell.length_c   1.000
_cell.angle_alpha   90.00
_cell.angle_beta   90.00
_cell.angle_gamma   90.00
#
_symmetry.space_group_name_H-M   'P 1'
#
loop_
_entity.id
_entity.type
_entity.pdbx_description
1 polymer ?
#
loop_
_entity_poly.entity_id
_entity_poly.type
_entity_poly.pdbx_seq_one_letter_code
_entity_poly.pdbx_strand_id
1 'polypeptide(L)'
;MFEFEKNIKSHMPFVAYAPGDWRHGRQFCCIMINGKWKIHQYKDGKWQRVNTGLPEDATECSPTAEYLFGVWHLTFIAGGAEGNRMFRLYHIADLDKGVLPVAVCPADVGFLQKNKFVHATRHGPIIIEDAGKTYTVAIKDAEYLYRVSYDPHNPNRLFISGQTVDGKIFSRIYQYKTNDLWELECDGFPAYKVAYANGTYFYALKVGNGFEDRRIVAARNVRTKVLPEILLIDCKVEKNDRKAASVSEEFE
;
A
#
# COMPACT_ATOMS: atom_id res chain seq x y z
N MET A 1 -18.86 2.25 2.15
CA MET A 1 -17.47 1.90 1.71
C MET A 1 -16.61 1.80 2.96
N PHE A 2 -15.79 0.76 3.12
CA PHE A 2 -15.06 0.46 4.38
C PHE A 2 -15.90 0.60 5.66
N GLU A 3 -16.91 -0.26 5.80
CA GLU A 3 -17.75 -0.33 7.00
C GLU A 3 -17.40 -1.57 7.82
N PHE A 4 -17.29 -1.37 9.12
CA PHE A 4 -16.90 -2.39 10.09
C PHE A 4 -17.71 -2.20 11.38
N GLU A 5 -17.99 -3.29 12.07
CA GLU A 5 -18.52 -3.23 13.43
C GLU A 5 -17.51 -2.54 14.37
N LYS A 6 -18.00 -1.90 15.45
CA LYS A 6 -17.17 -1.03 16.32
C LYS A 6 -15.92 -1.72 16.89
N ASN A 7 -15.98 -3.03 17.13
CA ASN A 7 -14.91 -3.79 17.79
C ASN A 7 -13.92 -4.42 16.81
N ILE A 8 -14.14 -4.28 15.50
CA ILE A 8 -13.25 -4.82 14.48
C ILE A 8 -12.06 -3.86 14.33
N LYS A 9 -10.88 -4.35 14.72
CA LYS A 9 -9.61 -3.68 14.41
C LYS A 9 -9.33 -3.86 12.92
N SER A 10 -9.14 -2.73 12.22
CA SER A 10 -8.91 -2.70 10.78
C SER A 10 -7.90 -1.61 10.40
N HIS A 11 -7.09 -1.87 9.38
CA HIS A 11 -6.15 -0.87 8.85
C HIS A 11 -5.81 -1.12 7.37
N MET A 12 -4.94 -0.27 6.81
CA MET A 12 -4.41 -0.39 5.44
C MET A 12 -5.51 -0.55 4.37
N PRO A 13 -6.50 0.35 4.30
CA PRO A 13 -7.49 0.33 3.22
C PRO A 13 -6.78 0.42 1.87
N PHE A 14 -7.33 -0.22 0.85
CA PHE A 14 -6.93 -0.04 -0.54
C PHE A 14 -8.11 -0.29 -1.46
N VAL A 15 -8.20 0.43 -2.56
CA VAL A 15 -9.23 0.21 -3.57
C VAL A 15 -8.55 0.11 -4.93
N ALA A 16 -8.93 -0.87 -5.72
CA ALA A 16 -8.46 -1.04 -7.08
C ALA A 16 -9.64 -1.08 -8.03
N TYR A 17 -9.46 -0.63 -9.27
CA TYR A 17 -10.53 -0.55 -10.26
C TYR A 17 -10.19 -1.40 -11.47
N ALA A 18 -11.20 -2.11 -12.00
CA ALA A 18 -11.09 -2.71 -13.31
C ALA A 18 -11.22 -1.61 -14.38
N PRO A 19 -10.54 -1.71 -15.53
CA PRO A 19 -10.72 -0.77 -16.63
C PRO A 19 -12.20 -0.64 -17.01
N GLY A 20 -12.69 0.59 -17.09
CA GLY A 20 -14.09 0.88 -17.41
C GLY A 20 -15.07 0.86 -16.23
N ASP A 21 -14.68 0.32 -15.06
CA ASP A 21 -15.51 0.33 -13.85
C ASP A 21 -14.85 1.12 -12.71
N TRP A 22 -14.84 2.45 -12.88
CA TRP A 22 -14.32 3.38 -11.88
C TRP A 22 -15.28 3.65 -10.72
N ARG A 23 -16.51 3.13 -10.77
CA ARG A 23 -17.52 3.35 -9.73
C ARG A 23 -17.52 2.21 -8.71
N HIS A 24 -17.25 0.98 -9.13
CA HIS A 24 -17.26 -0.21 -8.26
C HIS A 24 -15.85 -0.76 -8.06
N GLY A 25 -15.00 0.02 -7.39
CA GLY A 25 -13.67 -0.44 -7.01
C GLY A 25 -13.72 -1.64 -6.05
N ARG A 26 -12.86 -2.63 -6.27
CA ARG A 26 -12.63 -3.75 -5.36
C ARG A 26 -11.86 -3.26 -4.15
N GLN A 27 -12.42 -3.48 -2.97
CA GLN A 27 -11.87 -2.97 -1.71
C GLN A 27 -11.06 -4.06 -1.00
N PHE A 28 -9.95 -3.64 -0.39
CA PHE A 28 -9.05 -4.48 0.37
C PHE A 28 -8.67 -3.79 1.68
N CYS A 29 -8.44 -4.56 2.74
CA CYS A 29 -7.91 -4.07 3.99
C CYS A 29 -7.20 -5.20 4.75
N CYS A 30 -6.69 -4.88 5.94
CA CYS A 30 -6.31 -5.93 6.90
C CYS A 30 -7.21 -5.82 8.14
N ILE A 31 -7.64 -6.99 8.62
CA ILE A 31 -8.44 -7.15 9.84
C ILE A 31 -7.64 -8.03 10.79
N MET A 32 -7.68 -7.71 12.07
CA MET A 32 -6.96 -8.48 13.09
C MET A 32 -7.71 -9.77 13.42
N ILE A 33 -7.03 -10.90 13.32
CA ILE A 33 -7.50 -12.23 13.69
C ILE A 33 -6.45 -12.85 14.62
N ASN A 34 -6.85 -13.25 15.83
CA ASN A 34 -5.97 -13.87 16.84
C ASN A 34 -4.65 -13.09 17.06
N GLY A 35 -4.74 -11.76 17.11
CA GLY A 35 -3.58 -10.87 17.31
C GLY A 35 -2.68 -10.66 16.08
N LYS A 36 -3.06 -11.20 14.91
CA LYS A 36 -2.32 -11.03 13.65
C LYS A 36 -3.17 -10.31 12.62
N TRP A 37 -2.55 -9.40 11.88
CA TRP A 37 -3.21 -8.77 10.74
C TRP A 37 -3.33 -9.76 9.59
N LYS A 38 -4.52 -9.85 9.00
CA LYS A 38 -4.84 -10.74 7.88
C LYS A 38 -5.54 -9.95 6.78
N ILE A 39 -5.21 -10.25 5.53
CA ILE A 39 -5.75 -9.53 4.38
C ILE A 39 -7.18 -9.97 4.11
N HIS A 40 -8.04 -8.98 3.87
CA HIS A 40 -9.43 -9.17 3.52
C HIS A 40 -9.76 -8.39 2.27
N GLN A 41 -10.73 -8.90 1.52
CA GLN A 41 -11.35 -8.25 0.38
C GLN A 41 -12.84 -8.12 0.61
N TYR A 42 -13.45 -7.06 0.07
CA TYR A 42 -14.90 -6.94 0.08
C TYR A 42 -15.47 -7.57 -1.20
N LYS A 43 -16.20 -8.67 -1.04
CA LYS A 43 -16.80 -9.45 -2.13
C LYS A 43 -18.14 -10.01 -1.67
N ASP A 44 -19.14 -9.99 -2.56
CA ASP A 44 -20.50 -10.49 -2.29
C ASP A 44 -21.14 -9.87 -1.04
N GLY A 45 -20.97 -8.55 -0.86
CA GLY A 45 -21.57 -7.80 0.24
C GLY A 45 -20.93 -8.04 1.62
N LYS A 46 -19.77 -8.69 1.70
CA LYS A 46 -19.08 -8.95 2.97
C LYS A 46 -17.56 -8.91 2.85
N TRP A 47 -16.90 -8.69 3.97
CA TRP A 47 -15.45 -8.88 4.09
C TRP A 47 -15.12 -10.37 4.12
N GLN A 48 -14.26 -10.81 3.21
CA GLN A 48 -13.81 -12.18 3.07
C GLN A 48 -12.29 -12.22 3.23
N ARG A 49 -11.78 -13.16 4.04
CA ARG A 49 -10.33 -13.37 4.18
C ARG A 49 -9.76 -13.86 2.85
N VAL A 50 -8.62 -13.29 2.44
CA VAL A 50 -7.86 -13.83 1.30
C VAL A 50 -7.13 -15.08 1.76
N ASN A 51 -7.30 -16.19 1.04
CA ASN A 51 -6.56 -17.41 1.32
C ASN A 51 -5.13 -17.27 0.77
N THR A 52 -4.17 -17.00 1.66
CA THR A 52 -2.75 -16.84 1.30
C THR A 52 -1.95 -18.14 1.45
N GLY A 53 -2.49 -19.17 2.11
CA GLY A 53 -1.74 -20.38 2.45
C GLY A 53 -0.53 -20.15 3.37
N LEU A 54 -0.32 -18.93 3.87
CA LEU A 54 0.76 -18.61 4.80
C LEU A 54 0.43 -19.09 6.21
N PRO A 55 1.45 -19.30 7.08
CA PRO A 55 1.23 -19.69 8.47
C PRO A 55 0.24 -18.78 9.20
N GLU A 56 -0.54 -19.35 10.11
CA GLU A 56 -1.57 -18.60 10.84
C GLU A 56 -0.99 -17.45 11.66
N ASP A 57 0.21 -17.63 12.21
CA ASP A 57 0.93 -16.65 13.02
C ASP A 57 1.72 -15.62 12.20
N ALA A 58 1.72 -15.72 10.87
CA ALA A 58 2.26 -14.69 9.98
C ALA A 58 1.39 -13.43 10.01
N THR A 59 2.02 -12.26 10.03
CA THR A 59 1.32 -10.99 9.79
C THR A 59 1.23 -10.78 8.27
N GLU A 60 0.04 -10.47 7.77
CA GLU A 60 -0.24 -10.17 6.36
C GLU A 60 -0.83 -8.76 6.25
N CYS A 61 -0.16 -7.89 5.49
CA CYS A 61 -0.38 -6.45 5.50
C CYS A 61 -0.18 -5.81 4.13
N SER A 62 -0.53 -4.53 4.03
CA SER A 62 -0.26 -3.62 2.92
C SER A 62 -0.80 -4.13 1.58
N PRO A 63 -2.10 -4.49 1.50
CA PRO A 63 -2.66 -4.94 0.24
C PRO A 63 -2.65 -3.80 -0.78
N THR A 64 -2.26 -4.17 -1.99
CA THR A 64 -2.39 -3.38 -3.21
C THR A 64 -2.81 -4.34 -4.32
N ALA A 65 -3.77 -3.95 -5.15
CA ALA A 65 -4.29 -4.81 -6.19
C ALA A 65 -4.36 -4.06 -7.51
N GLU A 66 -4.40 -4.80 -8.60
CA GLU A 66 -4.66 -4.26 -9.93
C GLU A 66 -5.39 -5.29 -10.78
N TYR A 67 -6.05 -4.82 -11.83
CA TYR A 67 -6.72 -5.66 -12.80
C TYR A 67 -5.92 -5.66 -14.10
N LEU A 68 -5.34 -6.81 -14.44
CA LEU A 68 -4.52 -7.02 -15.63
C LEU A 68 -5.09 -8.17 -16.43
N PHE A 69 -5.28 -7.96 -17.74
CA PHE A 69 -5.66 -9.02 -18.68
C PHE A 69 -6.88 -9.86 -18.25
N GLY A 70 -7.88 -9.22 -17.64
CA GLY A 70 -9.08 -9.92 -17.18
C GLY A 70 -8.97 -10.56 -15.78
N VAL A 71 -7.85 -10.36 -15.08
CA VAL A 71 -7.53 -11.04 -13.83
C VAL A 71 -7.18 -10.04 -12.74
N TRP A 72 -7.63 -10.32 -11.51
CA TRP A 72 -7.22 -9.57 -10.33
C TRP A 72 -5.90 -10.08 -9.77
N HIS A 73 -4.90 -9.22 -9.79
CA HIS A 73 -3.61 -9.43 -9.16
C HIS A 73 -3.63 -8.75 -7.80
N LEU A 74 -3.07 -9.42 -6.78
CA LEU A 74 -2.92 -8.86 -5.44
C LEU A 74 -1.46 -8.97 -5.00
N THR A 75 -0.92 -7.87 -4.50
CA THR A 75 0.38 -7.81 -3.87
C THR A 75 0.24 -7.36 -2.42
N PHE A 76 1.08 -7.90 -1.54
CA PHE A 76 1.05 -7.60 -0.12
C PHE A 76 2.37 -7.94 0.57
N ILE A 77 2.56 -7.43 1.78
CA ILE A 77 3.70 -7.74 2.65
C ILE A 77 3.28 -8.81 3.66
N ALA A 78 4.08 -9.85 3.84
CA ALA A 78 3.86 -10.79 4.93
C ALA A 78 5.16 -11.32 5.54
N GLY A 79 5.08 -11.76 6.80
CA GLY A 79 6.22 -12.29 7.54
C GLY A 79 5.97 -12.38 9.05
N GLY A 80 7.05 -12.63 9.81
CA GLY A 80 7.01 -12.67 11.27
C GLY A 80 6.51 -13.99 11.88
N ALA A 81 6.29 -15.02 11.08
CA ALA A 81 5.93 -16.36 11.56
C ALA A 81 7.10 -16.99 12.34
N GLU A 82 6.81 -17.87 13.31
CA GLU A 82 7.81 -18.50 14.18
C GLU A 82 8.92 -19.21 13.40
N GLY A 83 8.55 -19.99 12.38
CA GLY A 83 9.51 -20.70 11.53
C GLY A 83 10.24 -19.80 10.52
N ASN A 84 9.78 -18.57 10.28
CA ASN A 84 10.41 -17.63 9.34
C ASN A 84 10.01 -16.18 9.66
N ARG A 85 10.89 -15.48 10.35
CA ARG A 85 10.63 -14.10 10.80
C ARG A 85 10.72 -13.05 9.70
N MET A 86 11.35 -13.37 8.56
CA MET A 86 11.63 -12.39 7.50
C MET A 86 10.36 -11.96 6.77
N PHE A 87 10.19 -10.64 6.61
CA PHE A 87 9.13 -10.06 5.80
C PHE A 87 9.51 -10.02 4.32
N ARG A 88 8.52 -10.30 3.47
CA ARG A 88 8.65 -10.32 2.01
C ARG A 88 7.44 -9.67 1.35
N LEU A 89 7.67 -9.13 0.16
CA LEU A 89 6.61 -8.82 -0.79
C LEU A 89 6.14 -10.11 -1.46
N TYR A 90 4.84 -10.33 -1.49
CA TYR A 90 4.18 -11.47 -2.12
C TYR A 90 3.25 -11.03 -3.23
N HIS A 91 3.13 -11.85 -4.27
CA HIS A 91 2.23 -11.62 -5.39
C HIS A 91 1.32 -12.84 -5.63
N ILE A 92 0.02 -12.59 -5.68
CA ILE A 92 -1.01 -13.51 -6.16
C ILE A 92 -1.37 -13.06 -7.57
N ALA A 93 -1.09 -13.91 -8.56
CA ALA A 93 -1.31 -13.60 -9.98
C ALA A 93 -2.77 -13.76 -10.42
N ASP A 94 -3.56 -14.62 -9.76
CA ASP A 94 -4.99 -14.76 -10.04
C ASP A 94 -5.76 -14.98 -8.74
N LEU A 95 -6.23 -13.87 -8.17
CA LEU A 95 -6.90 -13.84 -6.88
C LEU A 95 -8.24 -14.59 -6.91
N ASP A 96 -8.98 -14.54 -8.03
CA ASP A 96 -10.30 -15.15 -8.12
C ASP A 96 -10.25 -16.65 -8.37
N LYS A 97 -9.18 -17.16 -8.99
CA LYS A 97 -8.91 -18.61 -9.03
C LYS A 97 -8.25 -19.17 -7.78
N GLY A 98 -7.94 -18.32 -6.79
CA GLY A 98 -7.31 -18.75 -5.55
C GLY A 98 -5.86 -19.23 -5.73
N VAL A 99 -5.14 -18.66 -6.70
CA VAL A 99 -3.70 -18.92 -6.87
C VAL A 99 -2.96 -18.52 -5.58
N LEU A 100 -2.05 -19.38 -5.11
CA LEU A 100 -1.27 -19.11 -3.92
C LEU A 100 -0.18 -18.05 -4.19
N PRO A 101 0.18 -17.25 -3.16
CA PRO A 101 1.16 -16.19 -3.31
C PRO A 101 2.57 -16.73 -3.57
N VAL A 102 3.31 -16.03 -4.42
CA VAL A 102 4.75 -16.24 -4.64
C VAL A 102 5.52 -15.10 -3.97
N ALA A 103 6.60 -15.42 -3.26
CA ALA A 103 7.50 -14.42 -2.71
C ALA A 103 8.30 -13.75 -3.83
N VAL A 104 8.24 -12.42 -3.89
CA VAL A 104 8.90 -11.59 -4.91
C VAL A 104 10.30 -11.17 -4.42
N CYS A 105 10.37 -10.55 -3.24
CA CYS A 105 11.63 -10.10 -2.63
C CYS A 105 11.47 -9.90 -1.11
N PRO A 106 12.57 -9.81 -0.35
CA PRO A 106 12.55 -9.24 0.99
C PRO A 106 12.11 -7.76 0.98
N ALA A 107 11.10 -7.43 1.79
CA ALA A 107 10.57 -6.08 1.90
C ALA A 107 9.70 -5.94 3.16
N ASP A 108 9.69 -4.74 3.76
CA ASP A 108 8.75 -4.36 4.82
C ASP A 108 7.59 -3.51 4.27
N VAL A 109 7.81 -2.82 3.14
CA VAL A 109 6.82 -2.03 2.42
C VAL A 109 7.02 -2.19 0.92
N GLY A 110 5.95 -2.12 0.14
CA GLY A 110 6.05 -2.22 -1.31
C GLY A 110 4.78 -2.70 -1.99
N PHE A 111 4.81 -2.69 -3.32
CA PHE A 111 3.77 -3.21 -4.19
C PHE A 111 4.28 -3.46 -5.62
N LEU A 112 3.51 -4.23 -6.38
CA LEU A 112 3.60 -4.34 -7.83
C LEU A 112 2.41 -3.62 -8.45
N GLN A 113 2.66 -2.93 -9.56
CA GLN A 113 1.64 -2.22 -10.33
C GLN A 113 2.08 -2.11 -11.79
N LYS A 114 1.54 -2.96 -12.67
CA LYS A 114 1.98 -3.12 -14.07
C LYS A 114 3.48 -3.43 -14.11
N ASN A 115 4.28 -2.55 -14.71
CA ASN A 115 5.74 -2.68 -14.76
C ASN A 115 6.44 -1.97 -13.62
N LYS A 116 5.67 -1.37 -12.71
CA LYS A 116 6.21 -0.68 -11.56
C LYS A 116 6.39 -1.66 -10.42
N PHE A 117 7.60 -1.71 -9.91
CA PHE A 117 7.93 -2.43 -8.70
C PHE A 117 8.44 -1.43 -7.67
N VAL A 118 7.70 -1.31 -6.56
CA VAL A 118 8.05 -0.43 -5.46
C VAL A 118 8.34 -1.29 -4.25
N HIS A 119 9.50 -1.13 -3.63
CA HIS A 119 9.81 -1.84 -2.40
C HIS A 119 10.84 -1.10 -1.55
N ALA A 120 10.83 -1.42 -0.25
CA ALA A 120 11.85 -0.97 0.69
C ALA A 120 11.90 -1.91 1.91
N THR A 121 13.05 -1.87 2.61
CA THR A 121 13.06 -2.25 4.02
C THR A 121 12.38 -1.16 4.84
N ARG A 122 12.11 -1.42 6.12
CA ARG A 122 11.54 -0.43 7.04
C ARG A 122 12.36 0.86 7.14
N HIS A 123 13.66 0.83 6.85
CA HIS A 123 14.53 1.99 6.95
C HIS A 123 14.73 2.73 5.62
N GLY A 124 14.05 2.28 4.55
CA GLY A 124 14.30 2.80 3.21
C GLY A 124 15.69 2.40 2.67
N PRO A 125 16.16 3.11 1.63
CA PRO A 125 15.37 4.00 0.77
C PRO A 125 14.24 3.24 0.05
N ILE A 126 13.25 3.97 -0.47
CA ILE A 126 12.22 3.40 -1.34
C ILE A 126 12.81 3.26 -2.74
N ILE A 127 12.82 2.03 -3.26
CA ILE A 127 13.21 1.74 -4.64
C ILE A 127 11.94 1.70 -5.48
N ILE A 128 11.90 2.49 -6.55
CA ILE A 128 10.83 2.53 -7.54
C ILE A 128 11.45 2.16 -8.88
N GLU A 129 11.29 0.91 -9.29
CA GLU A 129 11.65 0.47 -10.63
C GLU A 129 10.45 0.69 -11.55
N ASP A 130 10.55 1.70 -12.42
CA ASP A 130 9.60 2.02 -13.47
C ASP A 130 10.20 1.65 -14.83
N ALA A 131 9.41 1.73 -15.91
CA ALA A 131 9.89 1.47 -17.25
C ALA A 131 11.05 2.42 -17.62
N GLY A 132 12.22 1.84 -17.93
CA GLY A 132 13.44 2.53 -18.33
C GLY A 132 14.17 3.31 -17.22
N LYS A 133 13.61 3.41 -16.01
CA LYS A 133 14.18 4.21 -14.90
C LYS A 133 13.97 3.59 -13.53
N THR A 134 15.02 3.61 -12.72
CA THR A 134 14.95 3.30 -11.29
C THR A 134 15.12 4.58 -10.49
N TYR A 135 14.23 4.81 -9.53
CA TYR A 135 14.31 5.92 -8.58
C TYR A 135 14.63 5.35 -7.20
N THR A 136 15.68 5.87 -6.57
CA THR A 136 16.04 5.57 -5.19
C THR A 136 15.72 6.78 -4.34
N VAL A 137 14.67 6.67 -3.52
CA VAL A 137 14.06 7.77 -2.78
C VAL A 137 14.33 7.59 -1.28
N ALA A 138 15.27 8.37 -0.74
CA ALA A 138 15.52 8.44 0.69
C ALA A 138 14.70 9.57 1.32
N ILE A 139 13.94 9.25 2.37
CA ILE A 139 13.20 10.23 3.18
C ILE A 139 14.06 10.55 4.40
N LYS A 140 14.72 11.71 4.38
CA LYS A 140 15.84 12.05 5.27
C LYS A 140 15.48 12.03 6.76
N ASP A 141 14.24 12.35 7.10
CA ASP A 141 13.76 12.41 8.48
C ASP A 141 12.97 11.16 8.93
N ALA A 142 12.79 10.16 8.05
CA ALA A 142 12.10 8.92 8.38
C ALA A 142 13.03 7.93 9.08
N GLU A 143 12.60 7.43 10.25
CA GLU A 143 13.23 6.29 10.92
C GLU A 143 12.64 4.97 10.42
N TYR A 144 11.31 4.94 10.28
CA TYR A 144 10.56 3.76 9.85
C TYR A 144 9.52 4.10 8.78
N LEU A 145 9.45 3.25 7.77
CA LEU A 145 8.37 3.19 6.79
C LEU A 145 7.36 2.13 7.25
N TYR A 146 6.09 2.51 7.28
CA TYR A 146 5.00 1.61 7.68
C TYR A 146 4.08 1.20 6.52
N ARG A 147 4.03 2.01 5.46
CA ARG A 147 3.33 1.66 4.22
C ARG A 147 3.81 2.56 3.09
N VAL A 148 3.92 1.96 1.91
CA VAL A 148 3.95 2.65 0.62
C VAL A 148 2.83 2.04 -0.22
N SER A 149 1.96 2.87 -0.77
CA SER A 149 0.90 2.47 -1.70
C SER A 149 0.70 3.59 -2.73
N TYR A 150 -0.22 3.42 -3.67
CA TYR A 150 -0.43 4.40 -4.74
C TYR A 150 -1.88 4.87 -4.83
N ASP A 151 -2.08 6.05 -5.41
CA ASP A 151 -3.39 6.53 -5.83
C ASP A 151 -3.84 5.76 -7.09
N PRO A 152 -4.95 4.99 -7.03
CA PRO A 152 -5.42 4.21 -8.18
C PRO A 152 -5.73 5.03 -9.42
N HIS A 153 -6.01 6.33 -9.27
CA HIS A 153 -6.30 7.25 -10.36
C HIS A 153 -5.07 8.01 -10.87
N ASN A 154 -3.99 8.04 -10.09
CA ASN A 154 -2.68 8.56 -10.50
C ASN A 154 -1.58 7.68 -9.90
N PRO A 155 -1.19 6.58 -10.56
CA PRO A 155 -0.25 5.63 -9.96
C PRO A 155 1.17 6.18 -9.73
N ASN A 156 1.48 7.39 -10.22
CA ASN A 156 2.74 8.07 -9.94
C ASN A 156 2.71 8.85 -8.61
N ARG A 157 1.52 9.01 -8.02
CA ARG A 157 1.30 9.57 -6.69
C ARG A 157 1.35 8.43 -5.68
N LEU A 158 2.36 8.47 -4.82
CA LEU A 158 2.53 7.52 -3.73
C LEU A 158 1.95 8.08 -2.44
N PHE A 159 1.27 7.23 -1.68
CA PHE A 159 0.91 7.46 -0.29
C PHE A 159 1.91 6.75 0.59
N ILE A 160 2.63 7.52 1.41
CA ILE A 160 3.70 7.03 2.27
C ILE A 160 3.35 7.38 3.71
N SER A 161 3.39 6.39 4.59
CA SER A 161 3.26 6.63 6.03
C SER A 161 4.40 5.96 6.78
N GLY A 162 4.84 6.62 7.84
CA GLY A 162 6.01 6.20 8.61
C GLY A 162 6.08 6.86 9.97
N GLN A 163 7.23 6.73 10.60
CA GLN A 163 7.64 7.40 11.81
C GLN A 163 8.95 8.15 11.54
N THR A 164 9.02 9.40 11.99
CA THR A 164 10.25 10.20 11.99
C THR A 164 11.19 9.77 13.10
N VAL A 165 12.47 10.18 13.03
CA VAL A 165 13.51 9.89 14.05
C VAL A 165 13.13 10.35 15.47
N ASP A 166 12.28 11.37 15.60
CA ASP A 166 11.75 11.83 16.90
C ASP A 166 10.47 11.09 17.35
N GLY A 167 10.10 10.01 16.67
CA GLY A 167 8.97 9.16 17.05
C GLY A 167 7.60 9.63 16.54
N LYS A 168 7.52 10.72 15.75
CA LYS A 168 6.23 11.23 15.26
C LYS A 168 5.76 10.46 14.03
N ILE A 169 4.46 10.17 13.98
CA ILE A 169 3.85 9.56 12.80
C ILE A 169 3.70 10.62 11.71
N PHE A 170 4.11 10.27 10.49
CA PHE A 170 3.86 11.09 9.32
C PHE A 170 2.99 10.35 8.29
N SER A 171 2.29 11.12 7.47
CA SER A 171 1.67 10.67 6.24
C SER A 171 1.92 11.69 5.15
N ARG A 172 2.43 11.24 4.01
CA ARG A 172 2.89 12.09 2.91
C ARG A 172 2.38 11.57 1.58
N ILE A 173 2.06 12.52 0.71
CA ILE A 173 1.84 12.28 -0.71
C ILE A 173 3.15 12.64 -1.42
N TYR A 174 3.68 11.72 -2.22
CA TYR A 174 4.90 11.95 -3.00
C TYR A 174 4.67 11.63 -4.47
N GLN A 175 4.88 12.62 -5.33
CA GLN A 175 4.79 12.48 -6.78
C GLN A 175 6.20 12.31 -7.36
N TYR A 176 6.67 11.07 -7.46
CA TYR A 176 8.10 10.80 -7.67
C TYR A 176 8.67 11.27 -9.02
N LYS A 177 7.83 11.52 -10.04
CA LYS A 177 8.28 12.01 -11.35
C LYS A 177 8.53 13.52 -11.39
N THR A 178 7.83 14.28 -10.55
CA THR A 178 7.95 15.75 -10.43
C THR A 178 8.64 16.17 -9.13
N ASN A 179 8.89 15.21 -8.24
CA ASN A 179 9.46 15.39 -6.90
C ASN A 179 8.56 16.19 -5.95
N ASP A 180 7.28 16.38 -6.28
CA ASP A 180 6.38 17.13 -5.40
C ASP A 180 6.05 16.33 -4.14
N LEU A 181 6.09 17.01 -2.99
CA LEU A 181 5.85 16.41 -1.68
C LEU A 181 4.81 17.22 -0.90
N TRP A 182 3.84 16.51 -0.32
CA TRP A 182 2.87 17.08 0.59
C TRP A 182 2.77 16.25 1.86
N GLU A 183 2.56 16.93 2.98
CA GLU A 183 1.98 16.32 4.17
C GLU A 183 0.49 16.09 3.96
N LEU A 184 -0.04 14.98 4.48
CA LEU A 184 -1.44 14.62 4.38
C LEU A 184 -2.04 14.35 5.75
N GLU A 185 -3.05 15.14 6.08
CA GLU A 185 -3.84 14.97 7.30
C GLU A 185 -5.30 14.66 6.99
N CYS A 186 -5.90 13.81 7.81
CA CYS A 186 -7.33 13.53 7.82
C CYS A 186 -7.85 13.78 9.23
N ASP A 187 -8.88 14.63 9.34
CA ASP A 187 -9.56 14.97 10.59
C ASP A 187 -8.61 15.45 11.71
N GLY A 188 -7.57 16.19 11.32
CA GLY A 188 -6.58 16.76 12.25
C GLY A 188 -5.45 15.82 12.68
N PHE A 189 -5.38 14.62 12.09
CA PHE A 189 -4.32 13.65 12.36
C PHE A 189 -3.56 13.30 11.08
N PRO A 190 -2.28 12.89 11.15
CA PRO A 190 -1.60 12.27 10.02
C PRO A 190 -2.45 11.13 9.45
N ALA A 191 -2.70 11.14 8.14
CA ALA A 191 -3.54 10.15 7.47
C ALA A 191 -2.83 8.79 7.38
N TYR A 192 -2.72 8.11 8.53
CA TYR A 192 -1.91 6.90 8.68
C TYR A 192 -2.41 5.77 7.77
N LYS A 193 -1.51 5.22 6.94
CA LYS A 193 -1.77 4.12 6.01
C LYS A 193 -2.98 4.38 5.10
N VAL A 194 -3.11 5.60 4.56
CA VAL A 194 -4.26 6.07 3.78
C VAL A 194 -4.51 5.30 2.47
N ALA A 195 -5.75 5.35 1.97
CA ALA A 195 -6.11 5.12 0.57
C ALA A 195 -7.12 6.17 0.10
N TYR A 196 -7.22 6.34 -1.22
CA TYR A 196 -8.15 7.26 -1.87
C TYR A 196 -9.08 6.49 -2.80
N ALA A 197 -10.39 6.73 -2.68
CA ALA A 197 -11.39 6.10 -3.52
C ALA A 197 -12.62 6.99 -3.67
N ASN A 198 -13.11 7.16 -4.90
CA ASN A 198 -14.33 7.91 -5.23
C ASN A 198 -14.42 9.28 -4.52
N GLY A 199 -13.35 10.08 -4.56
CA GLY A 199 -13.33 11.41 -3.93
C GLY A 199 -13.09 11.42 -2.43
N THR A 200 -13.00 10.25 -1.78
CA THR A 200 -12.91 10.12 -0.33
C THR A 200 -11.58 9.49 0.08
N TYR A 201 -10.95 10.05 1.11
CA TYR A 201 -9.80 9.44 1.77
C TYR A 201 -10.25 8.51 2.91
N PHE A 202 -9.64 7.33 2.98
CA PHE A 202 -9.84 6.36 4.06
C PHE A 202 -8.52 6.14 4.76
N TYR A 203 -8.49 6.22 6.08
CA TYR A 203 -7.24 6.10 6.85
C TYR A 203 -7.44 5.29 8.14
N ALA A 204 -6.33 4.81 8.70
CA ALA A 204 -6.33 4.01 9.91
C ALA A 204 -6.21 4.91 11.17
N LEU A 205 -7.36 5.31 11.71
CA LEU A 205 -7.45 6.12 12.92
C LEU A 205 -7.07 5.31 14.15
N LYS A 206 -6.30 5.91 15.08
CA LYS A 206 -6.02 5.32 16.40
C LYS A 206 -7.27 5.43 17.27
N VAL A 207 -7.75 4.31 17.80
CA VAL A 207 -8.98 4.23 18.62
C VAL A 207 -8.75 3.68 20.03
N GLY A 208 -7.54 3.22 20.34
CA GLY A 208 -7.15 2.72 21.66
C GLY A 208 -5.74 3.18 22.05
N ASN A 209 -5.18 2.61 23.12
CA ASN A 209 -3.88 3.04 23.65
C ASN A 209 -2.71 2.41 22.87
N GLY A 210 -2.88 1.18 22.40
CA GLY A 210 -1.86 0.43 21.66
C GLY A 210 -1.55 1.04 20.29
N PHE A 211 -0.32 0.83 19.80
CA PHE A 211 0.10 1.33 18.50
C PHE A 211 -0.76 0.77 17.34
N GLU A 212 -1.16 -0.51 17.45
CA GLU A 212 -1.98 -1.23 16.48
C GLU A 212 -3.49 -1.16 16.78
N ASP A 213 -3.92 -0.38 17.78
CA ASP A 213 -5.35 -0.15 18.05
C ASP A 213 -5.93 0.81 17.01
N ARG A 214 -6.17 0.30 15.81
CA ARG A 214 -6.58 1.05 14.62
C ARG A 214 -7.95 0.63 14.12
N ARG A 215 -8.66 1.58 13.51
CA ARG A 215 -9.86 1.35 12.72
C ARG A 215 -9.84 2.20 11.45
N ILE A 216 -10.25 1.60 10.34
CA ILE A 216 -10.45 2.35 9.10
C ILE A 216 -11.66 3.26 9.27
N VAL A 217 -11.50 4.53 8.89
CA VAL A 217 -12.59 5.51 8.83
C VAL A 217 -12.49 6.31 7.53
N ALA A 218 -13.62 6.82 7.06
CA ALA A 218 -13.67 7.83 6.01
C ALA A 218 -13.33 9.20 6.61
N ALA A 219 -12.43 9.93 5.96
CA ALA A 219 -12.06 11.28 6.36
C ALA A 219 -13.22 12.25 6.11
N ARG A 220 -13.51 13.12 7.08
CA ARG A 220 -14.50 14.21 6.92
C ARG A 220 -13.83 15.49 6.46
N ASN A 221 -12.63 15.75 6.96
CA ASN A 221 -11.80 16.88 6.59
C ASN A 221 -10.43 16.39 6.13
N VAL A 222 -9.95 16.93 5.03
CA VAL A 222 -8.63 16.60 4.47
C VAL A 222 -7.84 17.88 4.35
N ARG A 223 -6.59 17.85 4.83
CA ARG A 223 -5.65 18.95 4.65
C ARG A 223 -4.38 18.42 4.00
N THR A 224 -3.91 19.15 3.00
CA THR A 224 -2.59 18.95 2.42
C THR A 224 -1.75 20.21 2.65
N LYS A 225 -0.47 20.00 2.95
CA LYS A 225 0.50 21.08 3.10
C LYS A 225 1.70 20.75 2.25
N VAL A 226 2.08 21.65 1.34
CA VAL A 226 3.30 21.51 0.54
C VAL A 226 4.50 21.46 1.50
N LEU A 227 5.38 20.49 1.29
CA LEU A 227 6.62 20.36 2.03
C LEU A 227 7.81 20.70 1.13
N PRO A 228 8.91 21.26 1.69
CA PRO A 228 10.12 21.50 0.93
C PRO A 228 10.82 20.16 0.64
N GLU A 229 10.59 19.62 -0.55
CA GLU A 229 11.08 18.32 -0.99
C GLU A 229 12.62 18.26 -0.95
N ILE A 230 13.31 19.33 -1.34
CA ILE A 230 14.78 19.38 -1.36
C ILE A 230 15.40 19.15 0.03
N LEU A 231 14.67 19.53 1.09
CA LEU A 231 15.10 19.36 2.48
C LEU A 231 14.78 17.97 3.03
N LEU A 232 13.81 17.26 2.46
CA LEU A 232 13.27 16.01 3.03
C LEU A 232 13.53 14.78 2.18
N ILE A 233 13.71 14.94 0.87
CA ILE A 233 13.92 13.86 -0.08
C ILE A 233 15.31 13.97 -0.68
N ASP A 234 15.99 12.85 -0.75
CA ASP A 234 17.08 12.64 -1.70
C ASP A 234 16.61 11.58 -2.73
N CYS A 235 16.60 11.96 -4.00
CA CYS A 235 16.08 11.12 -5.08
C CYS A 235 17.14 10.96 -6.17
N LYS A 236 17.76 9.78 -6.21
CA LYS A 236 18.67 9.38 -7.30
C LYS A 236 17.86 8.70 -8.41
N VAL A 237 18.14 9.06 -9.66
CA VAL A 237 17.50 8.45 -10.84
C VAL A 237 18.55 7.81 -11.73
N GLU A 238 18.35 6.55 -12.05
CA GLU A 238 19.22 5.74 -12.91
C GLU A 238 18.41 5.16 -14.07
N LYS A 239 19.05 4.91 -15.22
CA LYS A 239 18.43 4.16 -16.31
C LYS A 239 18.38 2.67 -15.95
N ASN A 240 17.36 1.97 -16.42
CA ASN A 240 17.28 0.53 -16.32
C ASN A 240 16.80 -0.08 -17.65
N ASP A 241 16.98 -1.39 -17.79
CA ASP A 241 16.60 -2.13 -19.01
C ASP A 241 15.14 -2.64 -18.98
N ARG A 242 14.36 -2.25 -17.97
CA ARG A 242 12.95 -2.66 -17.87
C ARG A 242 12.15 -2.00 -18.98
N LYS A 243 11.59 -2.83 -19.87
CA LYS A 243 10.67 -2.37 -20.90
C LYS A 243 9.33 -1.96 -20.29
N ALA A 244 8.67 -0.97 -20.87
CA ALA A 244 7.25 -0.77 -20.62
C ALA A 244 6.50 -1.96 -21.23
N ALA A 245 5.62 -2.61 -20.46
CA ALA A 245 4.56 -3.44 -21.04
C ALA A 245 3.79 -2.59 -22.04
N SER A 246 3.89 -2.97 -23.31
CA SER A 246 3.00 -2.49 -24.35
C SER A 246 1.60 -3.01 -24.01
N VAL A 247 0.61 -2.13 -24.11
CA VAL A 247 -0.81 -2.53 -24.04
C VAL A 247 -1.27 -3.04 -25.42
N SER A 248 -0.34 -3.34 -26.34
CA SER A 248 -0.63 -3.44 -27.77
C SER A 248 0.19 -4.45 -28.56
N GLU A 249 0.89 -5.40 -27.93
CA GLU A 249 1.59 -6.46 -28.68
C GLU A 249 1.28 -7.83 -28.07
N GLU A 250 0.06 -8.29 -28.31
CA GLU A 250 -0.34 -9.71 -28.40
C GLU A 250 -1.79 -9.75 -28.92
N PHE A 251 -1.95 -9.31 -30.16
CA PHE A 251 -3.11 -9.62 -31.00
C PHE A 251 -2.59 -10.00 -32.39
N GLU A 252 -1.92 -11.15 -32.47
CA GLU A 252 -1.98 -12.08 -33.60
C GLU A 252 -1.97 -13.51 -33.05
#